data_AF-A0A8T3RJN0-F1
#
_entry.id   AF-A0A8T3RJN0-F1
#
_cell.length_a   1.000
_cell.length_b   1.000
_cell.length_c   1.000
_cell.angle_alpha   90.00
_cell.angle_beta   90.00
_cell.angle_gamma   90.00
#
_symmetry.space_group_name_H-M   'P 1'
#
loop_
_entity.id
_entity.type
_entity.pdbx_description
1 polymer ?
#
loop_
_entity_poly.entity_id
_entity_poly.type
_entity_poly.pdbx_seq_one_letter_code
_entity_poly.pdbx_strand_id
1 'polypeptide(L)'
;MLMWTGLLFQIVLPLVIIIYTTYIFVVYPASFVFGVLLFIYSFYVLITVLFFLEYIVLVSERPREDLRFAWCLPLFPLLAFASRVWCGVAGLSEMLLKSHLDSSMAPWWVLRKTKF
;
A
#
# COMPACT_ATOMS: atom_id res chain seq x y z
N MET A 1 2.65 20.59 8.36
CA MET A 1 3.11 19.46 7.53
C MET A 1 2.78 18.11 8.18
N LEU A 2 3.17 17.85 9.43
CA LEU A 2 2.97 16.54 10.09
C LEU A 2 1.50 16.07 10.20
N MET A 3 0.57 16.98 10.48
CA MET A 3 -0.87 16.65 10.48
C MET A 3 -1.43 16.33 9.08
N TRP A 4 -0.94 17.03 8.05
CA TRP A 4 -1.44 16.86 6.69
C TRP A 4 -0.85 15.59 6.07
N THR A 5 0.47 15.54 5.86
CA THR A 5 1.12 14.44 5.15
C THR A 5 1.35 13.19 6.01
N GLY A 6 1.49 13.36 7.33
CA GLY A 6 1.63 12.25 8.27
C GLY A 6 0.27 11.65 8.60
N LEU A 7 -0.52 12.34 9.43
CA LEU A 7 -1.74 11.79 9.98
C LEU A 7 -2.79 11.42 8.90
N LEU A 8 -3.14 12.36 8.00
CA LEU A 8 -4.20 12.11 7.02
C LEU A 8 -3.77 11.12 5.93
N PHE A 9 -2.59 11.32 5.33
CA PHE A 9 -2.18 10.49 4.20
C PHE A 9 -1.64 9.11 4.58
N GLN A 10 -1.10 8.93 5.79
CA GLN A 10 -0.51 7.65 6.22
C GLN A 10 -1.44 6.83 7.09
N ILE A 11 -2.37 7.44 7.85
CA ILE A 11 -3.29 6.70 8.73
C ILE A 11 -4.70 6.68 8.13
N VAL A 12 -5.26 7.83 7.75
CA VAL A 12 -6.66 7.91 7.30
C VAL A 12 -6.84 7.29 5.92
N LEU A 13 -5.98 7.61 4.94
CA LEU A 13 -6.13 7.10 3.57
C LEU A 13 -6.13 5.57 3.45
N PRO A 14 -5.21 4.81 4.09
CA PRO A 14 -5.25 3.35 4.03
C PRO A 14 -6.58 2.76 4.53
N LEU A 15 -7.13 3.32 5.61
CA LEU A 15 -8.42 2.88 6.15
C LEU A 15 -9.57 3.20 5.20
N VAL A 16 -9.58 4.41 4.62
CA VAL A 16 -10.58 4.81 3.62
C VAL A 16 -10.52 3.89 2.40
N ILE A 17 -9.32 3.56 1.91
CA ILE A 17 -9.14 2.65 0.77
C ILE A 17 -9.75 1.28 1.07
N ILE A 18 -9.49 0.70 2.26
CA ILE A 18 -10.03 -0.61 2.64
C ILE A 18 -11.56 -0.55 2.74
N ILE A 19 -12.11 0.45 3.43
CA ILE A 19 -13.56 0.59 3.64
C ILE A 19 -14.27 0.78 2.30
N TYR A 20 -13.80 1.73 1.48
CA TYR A 20 -14.40 2.03 0.18
C TYR A 20 -14.35 0.83 -0.76
N THR A 21 -13.18 0.17 -0.86
CA THR A 21 -13.02 -1.01 -1.73
C THR A 21 -13.97 -2.12 -1.29
N THR A 22 -14.06 -2.39 0.02
CA THR A 22 -14.99 -3.40 0.54
C THR A 22 -16.45 -3.01 0.26
N TYR A 23 -16.81 -1.74 0.46
CA TYR A 23 -18.16 -1.23 0.24
C TYR A 23 -18.63 -1.39 -1.22
N ILE A 24 -17.78 -1.05 -2.20
CA ILE A 24 -18.18 -1.17 -3.61
C ILE A 24 -18.39 -2.64 -4.04
N PHE A 25 -17.65 -3.59 -3.47
CA PHE A 25 -17.86 -5.02 -3.71
C PHE A 25 -19.18 -5.54 -3.12
N VAL A 26 -19.72 -4.90 -2.08
CA VAL A 26 -21.00 -5.28 -1.47
C VAL A 26 -22.18 -4.67 -2.23
N VAL A 27 -22.04 -3.43 -2.71
CA VAL A 27 -23.14 -2.66 -3.30
C VAL A 27 -23.33 -2.91 -4.80
N TYR A 28 -22.23 -3.11 -5.53
CA TYR A 28 -22.25 -3.19 -7.00
C TYR A 28 -21.93 -4.60 -7.51
N PRO A 29 -22.41 -4.97 -8.71
CA PRO A 29 -22.05 -6.24 -9.32
C PRO A 29 -20.54 -6.33 -9.55
N ALA A 30 -19.97 -7.51 -9.34
CA ALA A 30 -18.52 -7.72 -9.40
C ALA A 30 -17.90 -7.27 -10.75
N SER A 31 -18.63 -7.47 -11.86
CA SER A 31 -18.18 -7.04 -13.19
C SER A 31 -17.94 -5.53 -13.29
N PHE A 32 -18.82 -4.73 -12.70
CA PHE A 32 -18.67 -3.27 -12.65
C PHE A 32 -17.45 -2.88 -11.80
N VAL A 33 -17.31 -3.49 -10.62
CA VAL A 33 -16.20 -3.22 -9.70
C VAL A 33 -14.85 -3.56 -10.35
N PHE A 34 -14.73 -4.70 -11.01
CA PHE A 34 -13.52 -5.06 -11.76
C PHE A 34 -13.20 -4.07 -12.87
N GLY A 35 -14.22 -3.56 -13.58
CA GLY A 35 -14.03 -2.52 -14.61
C GLY A 35 -13.44 -1.23 -14.03
N VAL A 36 -13.97 -0.77 -12.90
CA VAL A 36 -13.46 0.42 -12.19
C VAL A 36 -12.04 0.19 -11.67
N LEU A 37 -11.78 -0.96 -11.04
CA LEU A 37 -10.45 -1.30 -10.52
C LEU A 37 -9.42 -1.44 -11.64
N LEU A 38 -9.79 -2.02 -12.78
CA LEU A 38 -8.93 -2.12 -13.96
C LEU A 38 -8.59 -0.75 -14.54
N PHE A 39 -9.57 0.16 -14.58
CA PHE A 39 -9.35 1.53 -15.01
C PHE A 39 -8.40 2.30 -14.10
N ILE A 40 -8.58 2.17 -12.78
CA ILE A 40 -7.67 2.77 -11.80
C ILE A 40 -6.27 2.14 -11.93
N TYR A 41 -6.20 0.82 -12.06
CA TYR A 41 -4.95 0.09 -12.23
C TYR A 41 -4.18 0.55 -13.47
N SER A 42 -4.83 0.69 -14.62
CA SER A 42 -4.17 1.12 -15.85
C SER A 42 -3.60 2.53 -15.74
N PHE A 43 -4.28 3.42 -15.03
CA PHE A 43 -3.78 4.77 -14.72
C PHE A 43 -2.51 4.73 -13.86
N TYR A 44 -2.48 3.90 -12.81
CA TYR A 44 -1.27 3.73 -11.98
C TYR A 44 -0.13 3.05 -12.72
N VAL A 45 -0.41 2.09 -13.62
CA VAL A 45 0.60 1.52 -14.51
C VAL A 45 1.17 2.61 -15.40
N LEU A 46 0.33 3.45 -15.99
CA LEU A 46 0.77 4.54 -16.86
C LEU A 46 1.70 5.52 -16.12
N ILE A 47 1.35 5.93 -14.91
CA ILE A 47 2.23 6.77 -14.07
C ILE A 47 3.56 6.06 -13.77
N THR A 48 3.50 4.78 -13.43
CA THR A 48 4.70 3.98 -13.13
C THR A 48 5.62 3.89 -14.34
N VAL A 49 5.05 3.69 -15.53
CA VAL A 49 5.78 3.70 -16.81
C VAL A 49 6.42 5.07 -17.06
N LEU A 50 5.70 6.17 -16.82
CA LEU A 50 6.25 7.51 -16.98
C LEU A 50 7.46 7.74 -16.07
N PHE A 51 7.37 7.40 -14.78
CA PHE A 51 8.50 7.50 -13.86
C PHE A 51 9.65 6.57 -14.22
N PHE A 52 9.36 5.37 -14.71
CA PHE A 52 10.39 4.46 -15.19
C PHE A 52 11.11 5.01 -16.43
N LEU A 53 10.39 5.62 -17.37
CA LEU A 53 10.98 6.27 -18.53
C LEU A 53 11.84 7.47 -18.13
N GLU A 54 11.36 8.30 -17.21
CA GLU A 54 12.11 9.42 -16.66
C GLU A 54 13.43 8.95 -16.02
N TYR A 55 13.38 7.88 -15.23
CA TYR A 55 14.57 7.24 -14.65
C TYR A 55 15.55 6.76 -15.73
N ILE A 56 15.07 6.05 -16.76
CA ILE A 56 15.92 5.53 -17.84
C ILE A 56 16.60 6.67 -18.62
N VAL A 57 15.90 7.78 -18.87
CA VAL A 57 16.42 8.88 -19.69
C VAL A 57 17.36 9.79 -18.90
N LEU A 58 17.05 10.08 -17.63
CA LEU A 58 17.74 11.11 -16.86
C LEU A 58 18.78 10.58 -15.88
N VAL A 59 18.64 9.33 -15.42
CA VAL A 59 19.41 8.81 -14.28
C VAL A 59 20.20 7.56 -14.62
N SER A 60 19.69 6.69 -15.49
CA SER A 60 20.32 5.37 -15.73
C SER A 60 21.67 5.48 -16.45
N GLU A 61 22.71 4.91 -15.83
CA GLU A 61 24.01 4.69 -16.46
C GLU A 61 24.03 3.46 -17.39
N ARG A 62 23.03 2.56 -17.26
CA ARG A 62 22.95 1.26 -17.96
C ARG A 62 21.54 0.95 -18.48
N PRO A 63 21.01 1.76 -19.41
CA PRO A 63 19.60 1.70 -19.81
C PRO A 63 19.18 0.33 -20.37
N ARG A 64 20.08 -0.40 -21.05
CA ARG A 64 19.79 -1.71 -21.63
C ARG A 64 19.59 -2.82 -20.59
N GLU A 65 20.31 -2.75 -19.47
CA GLU A 65 20.17 -3.70 -18.38
C GLU A 65 18.89 -3.39 -17.60
N ASP A 66 18.64 -2.12 -17.33
CA ASP A 66 17.47 -1.66 -16.55
C ASP A 66 16.14 -1.92 -17.27
N LEU A 67 16.12 -1.81 -18.60
CA LEU A 67 14.94 -2.15 -19.42
C LEU A 67 14.47 -3.60 -19.24
N ARG A 68 15.33 -4.53 -18.79
CA ARG A 68 14.91 -5.91 -18.49
C ARG A 68 13.90 -5.97 -17.33
N PHE A 69 13.90 -4.97 -16.46
CA PHE A 69 12.94 -4.86 -15.35
C PHE A 69 11.60 -4.24 -15.77
N ALA A 70 11.42 -3.85 -17.04
CA ALA A 70 10.14 -3.33 -17.52
C ALA A 70 8.99 -4.33 -17.34
N TRP A 71 9.27 -5.64 -17.35
CA TRP A 71 8.26 -6.67 -17.06
C TRP A 71 7.68 -6.58 -15.64
N CYS A 72 8.40 -5.96 -14.69
CA CYS A 72 7.92 -5.76 -13.33
C CYS A 72 6.94 -4.58 -13.21
N LEU A 73 6.86 -3.68 -14.20
CA LEU A 73 6.02 -2.48 -14.14
C LEU A 73 4.54 -2.77 -13.83
N PRO A 74 3.90 -3.80 -14.41
CA PRO A 74 2.52 -4.15 -14.08
C PRO A 74 2.34 -4.66 -12.64
N LEU A 75 3.39 -5.20 -12.01
CA LEU A 75 3.35 -5.68 -10.62
C LEU A 75 3.38 -4.54 -9.61
N PHE A 76 4.01 -3.40 -9.95
CA PHE A 76 4.18 -2.29 -9.02
C PHE A 76 2.85 -1.73 -8.47
N PRO A 77 1.81 -1.43 -9.28
CA PRO A 77 0.54 -0.95 -8.75
C PRO A 77 -0.18 -1.96 -7.85
N LEU A 78 -0.04 -3.27 -8.12
CA LEU A 78 -0.61 -4.31 -7.28
C LEU A 78 0.08 -4.35 -5.92
N LEU A 79 1.42 -4.30 -5.90
CA LEU A 79 2.20 -4.23 -4.66
C LEU A 79 1.97 -2.92 -3.90
N ALA A 80 1.79 -1.81 -4.62
CA ALA A 80 1.43 -0.53 -4.01
C ALA A 80 0.05 -0.60 -3.34
N PHE A 81 -0.93 -1.25 -3.97
CA PHE A 81 -2.23 -1.47 -3.33
C PHE A 81 -2.13 -2.42 -2.13
N ALA A 82 -1.43 -3.55 -2.27
CA ALA A 82 -1.24 -4.51 -1.18
C ALA A 82 -0.54 -3.88 0.02
N SER A 83 0.48 -3.05 -0.21
CA SER A 83 1.16 -2.30 0.87
C SER A 83 0.23 -1.30 1.54
N ARG A 84 -0.68 -0.64 0.81
CA ARG A 84 -1.71 0.23 1.42
C ARG A 84 -2.68 -0.55 2.30
N VAL A 85 -3.14 -1.72 1.85
CA VAL A 85 -3.99 -2.59 2.68
C VAL A 85 -3.23 -3.03 3.93
N TRP A 86 -1.97 -3.45 3.78
CA TRP A 86 -1.13 -3.83 4.92
C TRP A 86 -0.93 -2.70 5.91
N CYS A 87 -0.67 -1.47 5.44
CA CYS A 87 -0.59 -0.29 6.31
C CYS A 87 -1.89 -0.06 7.09
N GLY A 88 -3.05 -0.22 6.44
CA GLY A 88 -4.34 -0.11 7.13
C GLY A 88 -4.53 -1.18 8.19
N VAL A 89 -4.17 -2.44 7.91
CA VAL A 89 -4.23 -3.54 8.88
C VAL A 89 -3.29 -3.31 10.05
N ALA A 90 -2.05 -2.91 9.80
CA ALA A 90 -1.08 -2.57 10.85
C ALA A 90 -1.55 -1.37 11.69
N GLY A 91 -2.15 -0.36 11.06
CA GLY A 91 -2.77 0.77 11.77
C GLY A 91 -3.93 0.32 12.68
N LEU A 92 -4.77 -0.60 12.21
CA LEU A 92 -5.85 -1.16 13.04
C LEU A 92 -5.31 -2.02 14.18
N SER A 93 -4.29 -2.85 13.94
CA SER A 93 -3.69 -3.66 15.02
C SER A 93 -3.04 -2.76 16.07
N GLU A 94 -2.42 -1.66 15.66
CA GLU A 94 -1.85 -0.68 16.56
C GLU A 94 -2.92 -0.03 17.45
N MET A 95 -4.05 0.37 16.86
CA MET A 95 -5.16 1.00 17.58
C MET A 95 -5.91 0.04 18.51
N LEU A 96 -6.10 -1.22 18.09
CA LEU A 96 -6.94 -2.20 18.81
C LEU A 96 -6.15 -3.11 19.75
N LEU A 97 -4.95 -3.52 19.35
CA LEU A 97 -4.15 -4.55 20.04
C LEU A 97 -2.90 -3.97 20.72
N LYS A 98 -2.66 -2.65 20.60
CA LYS A 98 -1.46 -1.96 21.14
C LYS A 98 -0.17 -2.63 20.66
N SER A 99 -0.09 -2.88 19.36
CA SER A 99 1.01 -3.63 18.76
C SER A 99 2.39 -3.00 19.00
N HIS A 100 2.48 -1.69 19.26
CA HIS A 100 3.71 -1.02 19.72
C HIS A 100 4.28 -1.56 21.02
N LEU A 101 3.47 -2.25 21.84
CA LEU A 101 3.91 -2.90 23.07
C LEU A 101 4.39 -4.33 22.85
N ASP A 102 4.21 -4.88 21.65
CA ASP A 102 4.76 -6.19 21.29
C ASP A 102 6.26 -6.04 20.99
N SER A 103 7.08 -6.86 21.64
CA SER A 103 8.50 -6.98 21.30
C SER A 103 8.71 -8.14 20.33
N SER A 104 9.76 -8.08 19.51
CA SER A 104 10.20 -9.20 18.67
C SER A 104 10.43 -10.50 19.48
N MET A 105 10.65 -10.40 20.79
CA MET A 105 10.85 -11.54 21.68
C MET A 105 9.55 -12.13 22.28
N ALA A 106 8.50 -11.33 22.50
CA ALA A 106 7.24 -11.82 23.07
C ALA A 106 6.09 -10.79 22.92
N PRO A 107 4.83 -11.26 22.82
CA PRO A 107 3.67 -10.37 22.78
C PRO A 107 3.40 -9.69 24.13
N TRP A 108 2.78 -8.52 24.08
CA TRP A 108 2.58 -7.60 25.20
C TRP A 108 1.85 -8.23 26.38
N TRP A 109 0.91 -9.14 26.13
CA TRP A 109 0.15 -9.82 27.19
C TRP A 109 0.98 -10.83 27.98
N VAL A 110 2.13 -11.26 27.44
CA VAL A 110 3.15 -12.07 28.14
C VAL A 110 4.09 -11.14 28.90
N LEU A 111 4.57 -10.08 28.24
CA LEU A 111 5.47 -9.09 28.84
C LEU A 111 4.85 -8.38 30.06
N ARG A 112 3.54 -8.08 30.03
CA ARG A 112 2.84 -7.48 31.18
C ARG A 112 2.80 -8.38 32.42
N LYS A 113 2.97 -9.71 32.26
CA LYS A 113 2.96 -10.67 33.37
C LYS A 113 4.33 -10.79 34.02
N THR A 114 5.40 -10.58 33.25
CA THR A 114 6.77 -10.54 33.75
C THR A 114 7.04 -9.15 34.31
N LYS A 115 6.73 -8.99 35.59
CA LYS A 115 6.94 -7.76 36.37
C LYS A 115 8.44 -7.60 36.67
N PHE A 116 9.20 -7.08 35.71
CA PHE A 116 10.47 -6.38 35.93
C PHE A 116 10.41 -5.05 35.19
#